data_AF-A0A8S9Y772-F1
#
_entry.id   AF-A0A8S9Y772-F1
#
_cell.length_a   1.000
_cell.length_b   1.000
_cell.length_c   1.000
_cell.angle_alpha   90.00
_cell.angle_beta   90.00
_cell.angle_gamma   90.00
#
_symmetry.space_group_name_H-M   'P 1'
#
loop_
_entity.id
_entity.type
_entity.pdbx_description
1 polymer ?
#
loop_
_entity_poly.entity_id
_entity_poly.type
_entity_poly.pdbx_seq_one_letter_code
_entity_poly.pdbx_strand_id
1 'polypeptide(L)'
;MLIRTNMEDMREKTHMKHYELYRKKRLEQMGFTDVDAENKPVSFQQSYEAKRINHLQELQQKEDEMRQMFVVRVKEKETELKEAEKELHAKFDKLRHEHTEEKRKLEESKKKLEDDMVEFNRRKTQHALGTSSHHTLTLGKSKKK
;
A
#
# COMPACT_ATOMS: atom_id res chain seq x y z
N MET A 1 24.54 67.76 -39.33
CA MET A 1 23.77 68.02 -38.09
C MET A 1 22.42 67.31 -38.03
N LEU A 2 21.80 66.88 -39.13
CA LEU A 2 20.46 66.27 -39.14
C LEU A 2 20.36 64.87 -38.48
N ILE A 3 21.38 64.02 -38.66
CA ILE A 3 21.38 62.65 -38.12
C ILE A 3 21.41 62.64 -36.58
N ARG A 4 22.16 63.56 -35.96
CA ARG A 4 22.20 63.69 -34.49
C ARG A 4 20.83 64.08 -33.94
N THR A 5 20.19 65.09 -34.53
CA THR A 5 18.85 65.57 -34.12
C THR A 5 17.79 64.48 -34.29
N ASN A 6 17.80 63.73 -35.40
CA ASN A 6 16.86 62.61 -35.60
C ASN A 6 17.08 61.48 -34.57
N MET A 7 18.33 61.19 -34.21
CA MET A 7 18.66 60.19 -33.19
C MET A 7 18.27 60.65 -31.78
N GLU A 8 18.39 61.94 -31.47
CA GLU A 8 17.91 62.54 -30.22
C GLU A 8 16.38 62.48 -30.13
N ASP A 9 15.66 62.87 -31.18
CA ASP A 9 14.19 62.79 -31.25
C ASP A 9 13.67 61.34 -31.14
N MET A 10 14.36 60.38 -31.77
CA MET A 10 14.05 58.95 -31.62
C MET A 10 14.25 58.46 -30.19
N ARG A 11 15.35 58.86 -29.53
CA ARG A 11 15.59 58.51 -28.11
C ARG A 11 14.52 59.12 -27.22
N GLU A 12 14.20 60.39 -27.44
CA GLU A 12 13.21 61.12 -26.65
C GLU A 12 11.80 60.51 -26.81
N LYS A 13 11.38 60.20 -28.05
CA LYS A 13 10.12 59.46 -28.31
C LYS A 13 10.10 58.09 -27.66
N THR A 14 11.23 57.38 -27.67
CA THR A 14 11.32 56.05 -27.03
C THR A 14 11.16 56.15 -25.52
N HIS A 15 11.85 57.10 -24.89
CA HIS A 15 11.76 57.32 -23.45
C HIS A 15 10.37 57.82 -23.02
N MET A 16 9.80 58.78 -23.74
CA MET A 16 8.55 59.43 -23.35
C MET A 16 7.28 58.66 -23.75
N LYS A 17 7.31 57.83 -24.80
CA LYS A 17 6.10 57.15 -25.29
C LYS A 17 6.22 55.64 -25.32
N HIS A 18 7.27 55.12 -25.95
CA HIS A 18 7.38 53.67 -26.16
C HIS A 18 7.57 52.90 -24.86
N TYR A 19 8.41 53.41 -23.95
CA TYR A 19 8.63 52.77 -22.66
C TYR A 19 7.38 52.83 -21.76
N GLU A 20 6.70 53.98 -21.71
CA GLU A 20 5.46 54.15 -20.95
C GLU A 20 4.36 53.19 -21.46
N LEU A 21 4.15 53.13 -22.78
CA LEU A 21 3.17 52.23 -23.39
C LEU A 21 3.48 50.76 -23.12
N TYR A 22 4.75 50.37 -23.26
CA TYR A 22 5.19 49.02 -22.93
C TYR A 22 4.94 48.70 -21.45
N ARG A 23 5.32 49.61 -20.54
CA ARG A 23 5.13 49.44 -19.10
C ARG A 23 3.64 49.29 -18.74
N LYS A 24 2.78 50.16 -19.26
CA LYS A 24 1.33 50.10 -19.06
C LYS A 24 0.77 48.75 -19.54
N LYS A 25 1.05 48.39 -20.81
CA LYS A 25 0.61 47.11 -21.37
C LYS A 25 1.11 45.91 -20.58
N ARG A 26 2.34 45.97 -20.06
CA ARG A 26 2.92 44.90 -19.23
C ARG A 26 2.21 44.76 -17.89
N LEU A 27 1.87 45.88 -17.26
CA LEU A 27 1.10 45.90 -16.01
C LEU A 27 -0.33 45.40 -16.21
N GLU A 28 -0.99 45.80 -17.29
CA GLU A 28 -2.31 45.29 -17.69
C GLU A 28 -2.30 43.78 -17.92
N GLN A 29 -1.27 43.24 -18.61
CA GLN A 29 -1.08 41.80 -18.78
C GLN A 29 -0.89 41.05 -17.45
N MET A 30 -0.33 41.72 -16.44
CA MET A 30 -0.20 41.19 -15.09
C MET A 30 -1.47 41.38 -14.26
N GLY A 31 -2.53 41.97 -14.82
CA GLY A 31 -3.81 42.22 -14.16
C GLY A 31 -3.86 43.49 -13.32
N PHE A 32 -2.90 44.41 -13.47
CA PHE A 32 -3.00 45.73 -12.86
C PHE A 32 -3.82 46.65 -13.76
N THR A 33 -4.74 47.39 -13.16
CA THR A 33 -5.60 48.35 -13.85
C THR A 33 -5.59 49.67 -13.07
N ASP A 34 -5.74 50.78 -13.80
CA ASP A 34 -5.76 52.11 -13.19
C ASP A 34 -7.12 52.45 -12.56
N VAL A 35 -8.16 51.66 -12.86
CA VAL A 35 -9.53 51.87 -12.39
C VAL A 35 -10.18 50.57 -11.91
N ASP A 36 -11.08 50.66 -10.94
CA ASP A 36 -11.88 49.54 -10.46
C ASP A 36 -13.14 49.30 -11.32
N ALA A 37 -13.98 48.35 -10.90
CA ALA A 37 -15.24 48.03 -11.57
C ALA A 37 -16.24 49.20 -11.61
N GLU A 38 -16.08 50.21 -10.75
CA GLU A 38 -16.90 51.43 -10.68
C GLU A 38 -16.20 52.60 -11.40
N ASN A 39 -15.12 52.30 -12.14
CA ASN A 39 -14.32 53.26 -12.89
C ASN A 39 -13.64 54.33 -12.01
N LYS A 40 -13.40 54.01 -10.72
CA LYS A 40 -12.69 54.88 -9.77
C LYS A 40 -11.20 54.58 -9.80
N PRO A 41 -10.32 55.60 -9.65
CA PRO A 41 -8.87 55.39 -9.66
C PRO A 41 -8.42 54.43 -8.55
N VAL A 42 -7.61 53.43 -8.91
CA VAL A 42 -7.05 52.47 -7.96
C VAL A 42 -5.56 52.73 -7.78
N SER A 43 -5.11 52.75 -6.52
CA SER A 43 -3.69 52.86 -6.23
C SER A 43 -2.95 51.59 -6.61
N PHE A 44 -1.93 51.71 -7.45
CA PHE A 44 -1.05 50.59 -7.83
C PHE A 44 -0.49 49.85 -6.61
N GLN A 45 -0.11 50.59 -5.57
CA GLN A 45 0.44 50.01 -4.34
C GLN A 45 -0.61 49.15 -3.61
N GLN A 46 -1.84 49.64 -3.51
CA GLN A 46 -2.93 48.89 -2.85
C GLN A 46 -3.24 47.60 -3.62
N SER A 47 -3.32 47.67 -4.95
CA SER A 47 -3.53 46.48 -5.80
C SER A 47 -2.40 45.45 -5.66
N TYR A 48 -1.15 45.92 -5.59
CA TYR A 48 0.01 45.06 -5.39
C TYR A 48 -0.02 44.38 -4.02
N GLU A 49 -0.27 45.14 -2.95
CA GLU A 49 -0.33 44.61 -1.58
C GLU A 49 -1.47 43.59 -1.42
N ALA A 50 -2.66 43.88 -1.95
CA ALA A 50 -3.79 42.95 -1.95
C ALA A 50 -3.44 41.65 -2.68
N LYS A 51 -2.86 41.74 -3.88
CA LYS A 51 -2.45 40.56 -4.66
C LYS A 51 -1.38 39.75 -3.95
N ARG A 52 -0.44 40.41 -3.27
CA ARG A 52 0.60 39.76 -2.45
C ARG A 52 -0.02 39.01 -1.26
N ILE A 53 -0.97 39.62 -0.55
CA ILE A 53 -1.66 38.99 0.58
C ILE A 53 -2.44 37.76 0.11
N ASN A 54 -3.23 37.88 -0.96
CA ASN A 54 -3.98 36.76 -1.52
C ASN A 54 -3.06 35.62 -1.94
N HIS A 55 -1.93 35.92 -2.58
CA HIS A 55 -0.96 34.91 -2.97
C HIS A 55 -0.37 34.16 -1.76
N LEU A 56 -0.03 34.86 -0.68
CA LEU A 56 0.46 34.24 0.55
C LEU A 56 -0.62 33.36 1.21
N GLN A 57 -1.88 33.81 1.21
CA GLN A 57 -3.00 33.02 1.74
C GLN A 57 -3.24 31.75 0.91
N GLU A 58 -3.22 31.84 -0.43
CA GLU A 58 -3.35 30.68 -1.30
C GLU A 58 -2.21 29.67 -1.10
N LEU A 59 -0.98 30.15 -0.90
CA LEU A 59 0.16 29.28 -0.61
C LEU A 59 -0.03 28.56 0.73
N GLN A 60 -0.46 29.27 1.77
CA GLN A 60 -0.74 28.67 3.07
C GLN A 60 -1.85 27.62 2.99
N GLN A 61 -2.95 27.93 2.30
CA GLN A 61 -4.06 26.99 2.11
C GLN A 61 -3.60 25.72 1.39
N LYS A 62 -2.84 25.84 0.31
CA LYS A 62 -2.27 24.68 -0.40
C LYS A 62 -1.34 23.86 0.48
N GLU A 63 -0.54 24.52 1.32
CA GLU A 63 0.33 23.83 2.27
C GLU A 63 -0.49 23.04 3.31
N ASP A 64 -1.53 23.65 3.87
CA ASP A 64 -2.41 23.02 4.86
C ASP A 64 -3.19 21.85 4.26
N GLU A 65 -3.70 22.00 3.03
CA GLU A 65 -4.34 20.92 2.27
C GLU A 65 -3.38 19.74 2.04
N MET A 66 -2.14 20.01 1.62
CA MET A 66 -1.12 18.97 1.43
C MET A 66 -0.79 18.26 2.76
N ARG A 67 -0.67 19.00 3.85
CA ARG A 67 -0.43 18.44 5.20
C ARG A 67 -1.59 17.55 5.63
N GLN A 68 -2.83 18.00 5.43
CA GLN A 68 -4.01 17.23 5.79
C GLN A 68 -4.13 15.95 4.95
N MET A 69 -3.93 16.03 3.64
CA MET A 69 -3.93 14.87 2.75
C MET A 69 -2.84 13.86 3.14
N PHE A 70 -1.66 14.35 3.54
CA PHE A 70 -0.59 13.48 4.05
C PHE A 70 -1.02 12.74 5.31
N VAL A 71 -1.61 13.44 6.28
CA VAL A 71 -2.10 12.82 7.53
C VAL A 71 -3.16 11.75 7.24
N VAL A 72 -4.12 12.03 6.35
CA VAL A 72 -5.14 11.05 5.96
C VAL A 72 -4.49 9.81 5.33
N ARG A 73 -3.58 10.01 4.37
CA ARG A 73 -2.88 8.90 3.70
C ARG A 73 -2.04 8.07 4.65
N VAL A 74 -1.37 8.70 5.62
CA VAL A 74 -0.62 7.99 6.67
C VAL A 74 -1.56 7.12 7.50
N LYS A 75 -2.71 7.67 7.95
CA LYS A 75 -3.69 6.91 8.73
C LYS A 75 -4.30 5.74 7.94
N GLU A 76 -4.60 5.95 6.66
CA GLU A 76 -5.07 4.88 5.77
C GLU A 76 -4.03 3.76 5.65
N LYS A 77 -2.77 4.12 5.42
CA LYS A 77 -1.68 3.13 5.30
C LYS A 77 -1.38 2.41 6.60
N GLU A 78 -1.45 3.10 7.74
CA GLU A 78 -1.33 2.49 9.06
C GLU A 78 -2.47 1.49 9.32
N THR A 79 -3.69 1.84 8.92
CA THR A 79 -4.86 0.95 9.05
C THR A 79 -4.73 -0.29 8.16
N GLU A 80 -4.34 -0.11 6.89
CA GLU A 80 -4.10 -1.20 5.94
C GLU A 80 -3.01 -2.16 6.46
N LEU A 81 -1.91 -1.61 6.99
CA LEU A 81 -0.84 -2.42 7.57
C LEU A 81 -1.33 -3.23 8.78
N LYS A 82 -2.09 -2.59 9.67
CA LYS A 82 -2.65 -3.25 10.86
C LYS A 82 -3.63 -4.38 10.50
N GLU A 83 -4.43 -4.21 9.46
CA GLU A 83 -5.33 -5.25 8.95
C GLU A 83 -4.54 -6.41 8.35
N ALA A 84 -3.51 -6.13 7.55
CA ALA A 84 -2.64 -7.15 6.98
C ALA A 84 -1.88 -7.95 8.06
N GLU A 85 -1.38 -7.28 9.10
CA GLU A 85 -0.76 -7.94 10.26
C GLU A 85 -1.75 -8.84 11.00
N LYS A 86 -2.98 -8.36 11.23
CA LYS A 86 -4.04 -9.14 11.88
C LYS A 86 -4.40 -10.39 11.07
N GLU A 87 -4.53 -10.28 9.75
CA GLU A 87 -4.80 -11.41 8.87
C GLU A 87 -3.65 -12.42 8.89
N LEU A 88 -2.40 -11.94 8.88
CA LEU A 88 -1.22 -12.79 8.97
C LEU A 88 -1.19 -13.58 10.28
N HIS A 89 -1.48 -12.93 11.40
CA HIS A 89 -1.58 -13.59 12.70
C HIS A 89 -2.70 -14.63 12.73
N ALA A 90 -3.89 -14.30 12.22
CA ALA A 90 -4.99 -15.26 12.13
C ALA A 90 -4.64 -16.49 11.27
N LYS A 91 -3.95 -16.27 10.15
CA LYS A 91 -3.46 -17.37 9.28
C LYS A 91 -2.43 -18.23 10.01
N PHE A 92 -1.50 -17.62 10.73
CA PHE A 92 -0.50 -18.35 11.53
C PHE A 92 -1.17 -19.21 12.61
N ASP A 93 -2.10 -18.66 13.37
CA ASP A 93 -2.80 -19.39 14.44
C ASP A 93 -3.62 -20.55 13.88
N LYS A 94 -4.29 -20.34 12.73
CA LYS A 94 -5.00 -21.41 12.02
C LYS A 94 -4.05 -22.54 11.62
N LEU A 95 -2.93 -22.22 10.96
CA LEU A 95 -1.94 -23.23 10.56
C LEU A 95 -1.36 -23.96 11.77
N ARG A 96 -1.09 -23.24 12.86
CA ARG A 96 -0.57 -23.85 14.10
C ARG A 96 -1.58 -24.83 14.70
N HIS A 97 -2.86 -24.48 14.70
CA HIS A 97 -3.93 -25.34 15.18
C HIS A 97 -4.08 -26.59 14.30
N GLU A 98 -4.13 -26.42 12.98
CA GLU A 98 -4.21 -27.52 12.00
C GLU A 98 -3.04 -28.49 12.17
N HIS A 99 -1.81 -27.99 12.26
CA HIS A 99 -0.62 -28.82 12.46
C HIS A 99 -0.67 -29.57 13.80
N THR A 100 -1.17 -28.94 14.87
CA THR A 100 -1.32 -29.60 16.18
C THR A 100 -2.33 -30.74 16.12
N GLU A 101 -3.47 -30.53 15.45
CA GLU A 101 -4.50 -31.54 15.27
C GLU A 101 -4.04 -32.68 14.35
N GLU A 102 -3.32 -32.39 13.27
CA GLU A 102 -2.72 -33.40 12.40
C GLU A 102 -1.70 -34.26 13.15
N LYS A 103 -0.83 -33.63 13.94
CA LYS A 103 0.12 -34.36 14.79
C LYS A 103 -0.59 -35.28 15.77
N ARG A 104 -1.65 -34.81 16.44
CA ARG A 104 -2.47 -35.62 17.34
C ARG A 104 -3.09 -36.83 16.63
N LYS A 105 -3.68 -36.62 15.45
CA LYS A 105 -4.26 -37.71 14.63
C LYS A 105 -3.22 -38.75 14.21
N LEU A 106 -2.01 -38.31 13.84
CA LEU A 106 -0.91 -39.21 13.50
C LEU A 106 -0.44 -40.02 14.71
N GLU A 107 -0.32 -39.39 15.88
CA GLU A 107 0.04 -40.08 17.13
C GLU A 107 -1.01 -41.12 17.53
N GLU A 108 -2.30 -40.79 17.43
CA GLU A 108 -3.41 -41.74 17.67
C GLU A 108 -3.39 -42.92 16.69
N SER A 109 -3.19 -42.64 15.39
CA SER A 109 -3.09 -43.69 14.37
C SER A 109 -1.87 -44.58 14.58
N LYS A 110 -0.72 -44.00 14.96
CA LYS A 110 0.49 -44.75 15.28
C LYS A 110 0.25 -45.68 16.47
N LYS A 111 -0.33 -45.17 17.55
CA LYS A 111 -0.66 -45.97 18.74
C LYS A 111 -1.57 -47.14 18.40
N LYS A 112 -2.61 -46.91 17.60
CA LYS A 112 -3.53 -47.98 17.16
C LYS A 112 -2.80 -49.08 16.38
N LEU A 113 -1.92 -48.70 15.45
CA LEU A 113 -1.12 -49.67 14.70
C LEU A 113 -0.13 -50.45 15.58
N GLU A 114 0.45 -49.78 16.59
CA GLU A 114 1.31 -50.44 17.58
C GLU A 114 0.50 -51.46 18.41
N ASP A 115 -0.69 -51.10 18.88
CA ASP A 115 -1.60 -51.98 19.62
C ASP A 115 -2.02 -53.19 18.75
N ASP A 116 -2.41 -52.97 17.50
CA ASP A 116 -2.77 -54.03 16.53
C ASP A 116 -1.58 -54.97 16.27
N MET A 117 -0.35 -54.43 16.17
CA MET A 117 0.86 -55.22 15.94
C MET A 117 1.22 -56.06 17.17
N VAL A 118 1.06 -55.51 18.38
CA VAL A 118 1.23 -56.26 19.63
C VAL A 118 0.19 -57.39 19.71
N GLU A 119 -1.07 -57.11 19.39
CA GLU A 119 -2.12 -58.12 19.41
C GLU A 119 -1.86 -59.23 18.39
N PHE A 120 -1.46 -58.87 17.16
CA PHE A 120 -1.09 -59.81 16.12
C PHE A 120 0.06 -60.72 16.58
N ASN A 121 1.12 -60.15 17.16
CA ASN A 121 2.24 -60.91 17.69
C ASN A 121 1.81 -61.84 18.84
N ARG A 122 0.92 -61.39 19.73
CA ARG A 122 0.35 -62.24 20.79
C ARG A 122 -0.38 -63.44 20.21
N ARG A 123 -1.28 -63.23 19.24
CA ARG A 123 -2.03 -64.31 18.57
C ARG A 123 -1.10 -65.27 17.82
N LYS A 124 -0.07 -64.74 17.14
CA LYS A 124 0.96 -65.55 16.46
C LYS A 124 1.67 -66.48 17.43
N THR A 125 2.12 -65.97 18.58
CA THR A 125 2.80 -66.77 19.62
C THR A 125 1.87 -67.82 20.24
N GLN A 126 0.61 -67.46 20.50
CA GLN A 126 -0.42 -68.42 20.96
C GLN A 126 -0.65 -69.56 19.96
N HIS A 127 -0.76 -69.24 18.67
CA HIS A 127 -0.87 -70.26 17.62
C HIS A 127 0.36 -71.16 17.53
N ALA A 128 1.57 -70.58 17.59
CA ALA A 128 2.82 -71.35 17.54
C ALA A 128 2.98 -72.31 18.74
N LEU A 129 2.57 -71.89 19.94
CA LEU A 129 2.58 -72.74 21.14
C LEU A 129 1.45 -73.80 21.13
N GLY A 130 0.27 -73.46 20.59
CA GLY A 130 -0.86 -74.40 20.44
C GLY A 130 -0.60 -75.52 19.41
N THR A 131 0.20 -75.26 18.38
CA THR A 131 0.59 -76.27 17.39
C THR A 131 1.53 -77.35 17.93
N SER A 132 2.11 -77.17 19.13
CA SER A 132 2.91 -78.24 19.76
C SER A 132 2.07 -79.36 20.39
N SER A 133 0.73 -79.20 20.52
CA SER A 133 -0.13 -80.22 21.15
C SER A 133 -0.89 -81.11 20.17
N HIS A 134 -0.85 -80.86 18.86
CA HIS A 134 -1.48 -81.74 17.86
C HIS A 134 -0.42 -82.50 17.04
N HIS A 135 0.24 -83.43 17.72
CA HIS A 135 0.97 -84.53 17.08
C HIS A 135 -0.04 -85.53 16.48
N THR A 136 0.19 -85.82 15.19
CA THR A 136 -0.20 -86.97 14.35
C THR A 136 -1.67 -87.29 14.07
N LEU A 137 -2.00 -87.30 12.78
CA LEU A 137 -2.58 -88.49 12.16
C LEU A 137 -1.87 -88.78 10.84
N THR A 138 -1.16 -89.89 10.83
CA THR A 138 -0.49 -90.48 9.68
C THR A 138 -1.55 -91.08 8.74
N LEU A 139 -1.65 -90.61 7.50
CA LEU A 139 -2.48 -91.25 6.48
C LEU A 139 -1.70 -92.43 5.86
N GLY A 140 -1.78 -93.58 6.53
CA GLY A 140 -1.34 -94.86 6.01
C GLY A 140 -2.39 -95.53 5.12
N LYS A 141 -1.99 -95.79 3.86
CA LYS A 141 -2.37 -96.89 2.95
C LYS A 141 -3.87 -97.15 2.64
N SER A 142 -4.19 -97.17 1.34
CA SER A 142 -4.66 -98.40 0.69
C SER A 142 -4.43 -98.42 -0.83
N LYS A 143 -3.69 -99.43 -1.27
CA LYS A 143 -3.58 -99.93 -2.65
C LYS A 143 -4.81 -100.81 -2.93
N LYS A 144 -5.53 -100.60 -4.04
CA LYS A 144 -6.29 -101.65 -4.77
C LYS A 144 -6.83 -101.13 -6.11
N LYS A 145 -6.16 -101.45 -7.21
CA LYS A 145 -6.63 -102.34 -8.28
C LYS A 145 -5.48 -102.62 -9.23
#